data_AF-A0A6B9YB47-F1
#
_entry.id   AF-A0A6B9YB47-F1
#
_cell.length_a   1.000
_cell.length_b   1.000
_cell.length_c   1.000
_cell.angle_alpha   90.00
_cell.angle_beta   90.00
_cell.angle_gamma   90.00
#
_symmetry.space_group_name_H-M   'P 1'
#
loop_
_entity.id
_entity.type
_entity.pdbx_description
1 polymer ?
#
loop_
_entity_poly.entity_id
_entity_poly.type
_entity_poly.pdbx_seq_one_letter_code
_entity_poly.pdbx_strand_id
1 'polypeptide(L)' 'MYVQSFVNQLAQIYQTQLKANLIGIYLHGSLAMGCYQPGKSDIDILAVYSFQKRRR' A
#
# COMPACT_ATOMS: atom_id res chain seq x y z
N MET A 1 -5.67 -9.00 14.19
CA MET A 1 -6.61 -7.88 13.95
C MET A 1 -5.90 -6.55 13.71
N TYR A 2 -4.91 -6.13 14.51
CA TYR A 2 -4.21 -4.83 14.36
C TYR A 2 -3.52 -4.60 13.00
N VAL A 3 -2.81 -5.60 12.49
CA VAL A 3 -2.05 -5.46 11.23
C VAL A 3 -2.97 -5.26 10.03
N GLN A 4 -4.09 -5.99 9.95
CA GLN A 4 -5.06 -5.83 8.87
C GLN A 4 -5.70 -4.45 8.88
N SER A 5 -6.10 -3.94 10.05
CA SER A 5 -6.66 -2.58 10.15
C SER A 5 -5.65 -1.51 9.73
N PHE A 6 -4.38 -1.69 10.09
CA PHE A 6 -3.31 -0.78 9.68
C PHE A 6 -3.08 -0.80 8.15
N VAL A 7 -3.00 -1.99 7.54
CA VAL A 7 -2.85 -2.13 6.08
C VAL A 7 -4.05 -1.53 5.35
N ASN A 8 -5.27 -1.74 5.86
CA ASN A 8 -6.48 -1.13 5.28
C ASN A 8 -6.44 0.39 5.35
N GLN A 9 -6.01 0.96 6.48
CA GLN A 9 -5.87 2.40 6.65
C GLN A 9 -4.82 2.98 5.70
N LEU A 10 -3.67 2.32 5.55
CA LEU A 10 -2.66 2.71 4.57
C LEU A 10 -3.22 2.70 3.15
N ALA A 11 -3.92 1.64 2.76
CA ALA A 11 -4.55 1.54 1.45
C ALA A 11 -5.55 2.67 1.21
N GLN A 12 -6.38 3.00 2.21
CA GLN A 12 -7.32 4.13 2.14
C GLN A 12 -6.61 5.48 1.98
N ILE A 13 -5.49 5.70 2.67
CA ILE A 13 -4.69 6.94 2.51
C ILE A 13 -4.22 7.07 1.06
N TYR A 14 -3.63 6.03 0.47
CA TYR A 14 -3.18 6.11 -0.92
C TYR A 14 -4.34 6.26 -1.92
N GLN A 15 -5.46 5.57 -1.71
CA GLN A 15 -6.65 5.72 -2.55
C GLN A 15 -7.21 7.15 -2.51
N THR A 16 -7.26 7.77 -1.33
CA THR A 16 -7.76 9.14 -1.17
C THR A 16 -6.81 10.20 -1.73
N GLN A 17 -5.50 10.01 -1.59
CA GLN A 17 -4.49 10.97 -2.05
C GLN A 17 -4.27 10.90 -3.55
N LEU A 18 -4.17 9.69 -4.11
CA LEU A 18 -3.82 9.48 -5.52
C LEU A 18 -5.06 9.38 -6.43
N LYS A 19 -6.24 9.06 -5.89
CA LYS A 19 -7.54 9.05 -6.60
C LYS A 19 -7.45 8.28 -7.93
N ALA A 20 -7.89 8.90 -9.02
CA ALA A 20 -7.88 8.32 -10.36
C ALA A 20 -6.47 8.03 -10.91
N ASN A 21 -5.42 8.60 -10.31
CA ASN A 21 -4.05 8.28 -10.71
C ASN A 21 -3.56 6.96 -10.10
N LEU A 22 -4.19 6.46 -9.02
CA LEU A 22 -3.81 5.18 -8.45
C LEU A 22 -4.25 4.04 -9.37
N ILE A 23 -3.29 3.21 -9.80
CA ILE A 23 -3.58 2.01 -10.59
C ILE A 23 -3.76 0.80 -9.66
N GLY A 24 -2.89 0.66 -8.65
CA GLY A 24 -2.94 -0.47 -7.72
C GLY A 24 -2.02 -0.32 -6.53
N ILE A 25 -2.37 -1.05 -5.46
CA ILE A 25 -1.59 -1.18 -4.24
C ILE A 25 -1.43 -2.67 -3.97
N TYR A 26 -0.20 -3.13 -3.76
CA TYR A 26 0.12 -4.54 -3.56
C TYR A 26 0.86 -4.71 -2.25
N LEU A 27 0.39 -5.66 -1.44
CA LEU A 27 1.12 -6.10 -0.26
C LEU A 27 2.25 -7.03 -0.69
N HIS A 28 3.43 -6.84 -0.11
CA HIS A 28 4.60 -7.68 -0.38
C HIS A 28 5.28 -8.11 0.92
N GLY A 29 6.41 -8.78 0.78
CA GLY A 29 7.31 -9.10 1.87
C GLY A 29 6.73 -10.10 2.86
N SER A 30 7.24 -10.06 4.09
CA SER A 30 6.98 -11.10 5.09
C SER A 30 5.49 -11.28 5.42
N LEU A 31 4.70 -10.20 5.36
CA LEU A 31 3.26 -10.25 5.60
C LEU A 31 2.49 -10.95 4.47
N ALA A 32 2.89 -10.72 3.21
CA ALA A 32 2.32 -11.44 2.07
C ALA A 32 2.76 -12.91 2.01
N MET A 33 3.99 -13.20 2.46
CA MET A 33 4.58 -14.54 2.41
C MET A 33 4.23 -15.42 3.63
N GLY A 34 3.49 -14.89 4.60
CA GLY A 34 3.08 -15.64 5.80
C GLY A 34 4.18 -15.83 6.86
N CYS A 35 5.28 -15.08 6.77
CA CYS A 35 6.41 -15.14 7.72
C CYS A 35 6.60 -13.84 8.53
N TYR A 36 5.53 -13.04 8.66
CA TYR A 36 5.52 -11.80 9.44
C TYR A 36 5.66 -12.05 10.95
N GLN A 37 6.56 -11.29 11.58
CA GLN A 37 6.82 -11.32 13.02
C GLN A 37 6.40 -10.00 13.67
N PRO A 38 5.34 -9.98 14.49
CA PRO A 38 4.90 -8.78 15.19
C PRO A 38 6.03 -8.13 16.00
N GLY A 39 6.23 -6.82 15.84
CA GLY A 39 7.26 -6.06 16.55
C GLY A 39 8.70 -6.24 16.03
N LYS A 40 8.90 -7.04 14.98
CA LYS A 40 10.21 -7.26 14.33
C LYS A 40 10.18 -7.06 12.82
N SER A 41 9.09 -7.44 12.18
CA SER A 41 8.89 -7.31 10.75
C SER A 41 8.25 -5.98 10.39
N ASP A 42 8.75 -5.38 9.32
CA ASP A 42 8.14 -4.23 8.67
C ASP A 42 6.94 -4.66 7.79
N ILE A 43 6.28 -3.67 7.17
CA ILE A 43 5.16 -3.87 6.24
C ILE A 43 5.57 -3.30 4.89
N ASP A 44 5.73 -4.18 3.89
CA ASP A 44 6.13 -3.82 2.54
C ASP A 44 4.91 -3.61 1.64
N ILE A 45 4.83 -2.44 0.99
CA ILE A 45 3.76 -2.10 0.04
C ILE A 45 4.38 -1.55 -1.25
N LEU A 46 3.89 -2.04 -2.40
CA LEU A 46 4.17 -1.45 -3.70
C LEU A 46 2.94 -0.70 -4.19
N ALA A 47 3.10 0.59 -4.52
CA ALA A 47 2.04 1.40 -5.12
C ALA A 47 2.40 1.75 -6.57
N VAL A 48 1.50 1.44 -7.49
CA VAL A 48 1.61 1.79 -8.91
C VAL A 48 0.61 2.91 -9.19
N TYR A 49 1.09 4.02 -9.74
CA TYR A 49 0.26 5.15 -10.11
C TYR A 49 0.61 5.64 -11.51
N SER A 50 -0.41 6.14 -12.22
CA SER A 50 -0.22 6.81 -13.50
C SER A 50 0.26 8.23 -13.26
N PHE A 51 1.30 8.62 -14.00
CA PHE A 51 1.71 10.00 -14.06
C PHE A 51 1.12 10.65 -15.32
N GLN A 52 0.24 11.62 -15.14
CA GLN A 52 -0.21 12.46 -16.24
C GLN A 52 0.64 13.73 -16.30
N LYS A 53 1.44 13.85 -17.36
CA LYS A 53 2.13 15.10 -17.70
C LYS A 53 1.06 16.15 -18.00
N ARG A 54 0.98 17.22 -17.20
CA ARG A 54 0.16 18.39 -17.55
C ARG A 54 0.67 18.93 -18.89
N ARG A 55 -0.16 18.85 -19.93
CA ARG A 55 0.10 19.55 -21.19
C ARG A 55 0.07 21.05 -20.87
N ARG A 56 1.15 21.74 -21.24
CA ARG A 56 1.29 23.20 -21.11
C ARG A 56 0.21 23.91 -21.92
#